data_AF-A0A1F2XTB2-F1
#
_entry.id   AF-A0A1F2XTB2-F1
#
_cell.length_a   1.000
_cell.length_b   1.000
_cell.length_c   1.000
_cell.angle_alpha   90.00
_cell.angle_beta   90.00
_cell.angle_gamma   90.00
#
_symmetry.space_group_name_H-M   'P 1'
#
loop_
_entity.id
_entity.type
_entity.pdbx_description
1 polymer ?
#
loop_
_entity_poly.entity_id
_entity_poly.type
_entity_poly.pdbx_seq_one_letter_code
_entity_poly.pdbx_strand_id
1 'polypeptide(L)'
;MPVWRLIPIDLDDPNWEASAHRGLVVVRAPSEASAREEAEAAFGVPTRFRPGKGMRVPPWMRSELVRAEIIDTPVYPAEGPTEVLEPSFD
;
A
#
# COMPACT_ATOMS: atom_id res chain seq x y z
N MET A 1 6.02 4.13 -16.89
CA MET A 1 5.66 4.56 -15.52
C MET A 1 6.57 3.85 -14.53
N PRO A 2 6.96 4.49 -13.42
CA PRO A 2 7.76 3.82 -12.40
C PRO A 2 6.97 2.70 -11.72
N VAL A 3 7.71 1.77 -11.14
CA VAL A 3 7.19 0.71 -10.30
C VAL A 3 7.64 0.99 -8.88
N TRP A 4 6.70 0.98 -7.95
CA TRP A 4 6.88 1.33 -6.55
C TRP A 4 6.78 0.10 -5.69
N ARG A 5 7.72 -0.05 -4.77
CA ARG A 5 7.71 -1.04 -3.71
C ARG A 5 7.26 -0.36 -2.43
N LEU A 6 6.10 -0.78 -1.92
CA LEU A 6 5.53 -0.32 -0.66
C LEU A 6 5.83 -1.36 0.43
N ILE A 7 6.59 -0.93 1.43
CA ILE A 7 7.13 -1.79 2.49
C ILE A 7 6.53 -1.34 3.83
N PRO A 8 5.68 -2.17 4.45
CA PRO A 8 5.25 -1.95 5.83
C PRO A 8 6.44 -1.81 6.80
N ILE A 9 6.40 -0.83 7.70
CA ILE A 9 7.50 -0.53 8.63
C ILE A 9 7.33 -1.29 9.96
N ASP A 10 6.18 -1.13 10.60
CA ASP A 10 5.84 -1.77 11.88
C ASP A 10 4.46 -2.41 11.77
N LEU A 11 4.42 -3.75 11.73
CA LEU A 11 3.18 -4.52 11.58
C LEU A 11 2.41 -4.71 12.90
N ASP A 12 3.03 -4.39 14.03
CA ASP A 12 2.38 -4.42 15.34
C ASP A 12 1.59 -3.13 15.59
N ASP A 13 1.76 -2.09 14.75
CA ASP A 13 0.94 -0.88 14.82
C ASP A 13 -0.55 -1.21 14.58
N PRO A 14 -1.46 -0.77 15.49
CA PRO A 14 -2.88 -1.10 15.42
C PRO A 14 -3.60 -0.54 14.18
N ASN A 15 -2.99 0.40 13.45
CA ASN A 15 -3.50 0.90 12.17
C ASN A 15 -3.47 -0.17 11.08
N TRP A 16 -2.64 -1.22 11.18
CA TRP A 16 -2.66 -2.35 10.25
C TRP A 16 -3.90 -3.23 10.36
N GLU A 17 -4.73 -3.06 11.39
CA GLU A 17 -6.09 -3.62 11.38
C GLU A 17 -7.04 -2.91 10.40
N ALA A 18 -6.62 -1.78 9.81
CA ALA A 18 -7.32 -1.09 8.74
C ALA A 18 -6.94 -1.61 7.34
N SER A 19 -6.17 -2.69 7.23
CA SER A 19 -5.84 -3.31 5.95
C SER A 19 -6.04 -4.82 5.94
N ALA A 20 -6.49 -5.32 4.80
CA ALA A 20 -6.63 -6.74 4.49
C ALA A 20 -5.30 -7.41 4.14
N HIS A 21 -4.25 -6.63 3.84
CA HIS A 21 -2.91 -7.12 3.54
C HIS A 21 -1.88 -6.40 4.41
N ARG A 22 -0.86 -7.13 4.86
CA ARG A 22 0.20 -6.63 5.75
C ARG A 22 1.60 -7.01 5.24
N GLY A 23 1.69 -7.46 3.99
CA GLY A 23 2.96 -7.79 3.35
C GLY A 23 3.45 -6.64 2.47
N LEU A 24 4.58 -6.87 1.82
CA LEU A 24 5.06 -5.99 0.75
C LEU A 24 4.02 -5.92 -0.39
N VAL A 25 3.94 -4.74 -1.03
CA VAL A 25 3.12 -4.50 -2.21
C VAL A 25 3.96 -3.88 -3.30
N VAL A 26 3.79 -4.33 -4.54
CA VAL A 26 4.41 -3.73 -5.72
C VAL A 26 3.31 -3.10 -6.57
N VAL A 27 3.47 -1.83 -6.93
CA VAL A 27 2.48 -1.06 -7.67
C VAL A 27 3.13 -0.37 -8.85
N ARG A 28 2.56 -0.50 -10.05
CA ARG A 28 2.89 0.39 -11.17
C ARG A 28 2.04 1.64 -11.05
N ALA A 29 2.68 2.81 -10.98
CA ALA A 29 1.96 4.08 -10.82
C ALA A 29 2.82 5.26 -11.28
N PRO A 30 2.22 6.39 -11.72
CA PRO A 30 2.96 7.56 -12.16
C PRO A 30 3.68 8.31 -11.02
N SER A 31 3.29 8.09 -9.77
CA SER A 31 3.86 8.76 -8.60
C SER A 31 3.73 7.89 -7.34
N GLU A 32 4.49 8.21 -6.29
CA GLU A 32 4.38 7.57 -4.98
C GLU A 32 2.95 7.72 -4.41
N ALA A 33 2.38 8.92 -4.51
CA ALA A 33 1.02 9.19 -4.03
C ALA A 33 0.00 8.27 -4.72
N SER A 34 0.09 8.17 -6.06
CA SER A 34 -0.79 7.28 -6.83
C SER A 34 -0.56 5.80 -6.48
N ALA A 35 0.69 5.40 -6.18
CA ALA A 35 0.98 4.03 -5.74
C ALA A 35 0.32 3.71 -4.40
N ARG A 36 0.38 4.65 -3.45
CA ARG A 36 -0.24 4.53 -2.12
C ARG A 36 -1.76 4.52 -2.20
N GLU A 37 -2.35 5.37 -3.03
CA GLU A 37 -3.79 5.40 -3.29
C GLU A 37 -4.28 4.07 -3.87
N GLU A 38 -3.56 3.50 -4.83
CA GLU A 38 -3.89 2.21 -5.43
C GLU A 38 -3.79 1.07 -4.40
N ALA A 39 -2.73 1.05 -3.57
CA ALA A 39 -2.59 0.06 -2.51
C ALA A 39 -3.67 0.20 -1.43
N GLU A 40 -4.06 1.42 -1.06
CA GLU A 40 -5.16 1.66 -0.13
C GLU A 40 -6.50 1.26 -0.75
N ALA A 41 -6.71 1.49 -2.05
CA ALA A 41 -7.91 1.06 -2.74
C ALA A 41 -8.02 -0.48 -2.80
N ALA A 42 -6.90 -1.17 -3.03
CA ALA A 42 -6.85 -2.63 -3.11
C ALA A 42 -6.95 -3.32 -1.74
N PHE A 43 -6.30 -2.77 -0.71
CA PHE A 43 -6.12 -3.44 0.58
C PHE A 43 -6.74 -2.72 1.77
N GLY A 44 -7.24 -1.51 1.60
CA GLY A 44 -7.90 -0.74 2.65
C GLY A 44 -9.18 -1.42 3.10
N VAL A 45 -9.35 -1.54 4.41
CA VAL A 45 -10.59 -2.03 5.03
C VAL A 45 -11.34 -0.83 5.58
N PRO A 46 -12.63 -0.63 5.24
CA PRO A 46 -13.42 0.45 5.81
C PRO A 46 -13.46 0.38 7.34
N THR A 47 -12.68 1.21 8.01
CA THR A 47 -12.65 1.23 9.47
C THR A 47 -13.75 2.12 10.00
N ARG A 48 -14.51 1.60 10.95
CA ARG A 48 -15.47 2.39 11.73
C ARG A 48 -14.80 2.86 13.01
N PHE A 49 -15.24 4.02 13.50
CA PHE A 49 -14.86 4.50 14.82
C PHE A 49 -15.18 3.43 15.88
N ARG A 50 -14.20 3.11 16.72
CA ARG A 50 -14.38 2.20 17.87
C ARG A 50 -14.27 3.01 19.17
N PRO A 51 -15.32 3.04 20.02
CA PRO A 51 -15.25 3.69 21.33
C PRO A 51 -14.04 3.17 22.14
N GLY A 52 -13.25 4.09 22.69
CA GLY A 52 -12.04 3.77 23.47
C GLY A 52 -10.79 3.40 22.66
N LYS A 53 -10.88 3.24 21.33
CA LYS A 53 -9.72 2.94 20.44
C LYS A 53 -9.48 3.97 19.33
N GLY A 54 -10.37 4.95 19.18
CA GLY A 54 -10.25 6.01 18.17
C GLY A 54 -10.59 5.57 16.75
N MET A 55 -10.26 6.42 15.77
CA MET A 55 -10.34 6.12 14.35
C MET A 55 -8.99 5.59 13.87
N ARG A 56 -8.98 4.46 13.16
CA ARG A 56 -7.77 3.96 12.52
C ARG A 56 -7.50 4.74 11.25
N VAL A 57 -6.23 4.94 10.92
CA VAL A 57 -5.85 5.62 9.69
C VAL A 57 -5.62 4.62 8.56
N PRO A 58 -5.85 5.01 7.30
CA PRO A 58 -5.49 4.21 6.13
C PRO A 58 -3.95 4.02 6.09
N PRO A 59 -3.41 2.81 6.31
CA PRO A 59 -1.99 2.62 6.56
C PRO A 59 -1.15 2.85 5.31
N TRP A 60 -1.65 2.52 4.12
CA TRP A 60 -0.91 2.65 2.86
C TRP A 60 -0.64 4.11 2.49
N MET A 61 -1.52 5.01 2.92
CA MET A 61 -1.41 6.46 2.71
C MET A 61 -0.42 7.16 3.66
N ARG A 62 0.15 6.47 4.65
CA ARG A 62 1.02 7.07 5.68
C ARG A 62 2.48 6.69 5.46
N SER A 63 3.34 7.69 5.30
CA SER A 63 4.80 7.48 5.18
C SER A 63 5.43 6.95 6.47
N GLU A 64 4.81 7.18 7.62
CA GLU A 64 5.23 6.64 8.92
C GLU A 64 4.98 5.13 9.05
N LEU A 65 4.01 4.59 8.31
CA LEU A 65 3.61 3.18 8.37
C LEU A 65 4.13 2.37 7.18
N VAL A 66 4.31 3.03 6.03
CA VAL A 66 4.73 2.41 4.78
C VAL A 66 5.84 3.24 4.13
N ARG A 67 7.00 2.62 3.94
CA ARG A 67 8.08 3.15 3.11
C ARG A 67 7.79 2.87 1.64
N ALA A 68 8.02 3.85 0.78
CA ALA A 68 7.95 3.69 -0.67
C ALA A 68 9.34 3.79 -1.29
N GLU A 69 9.64 2.88 -2.21
CA GLU A 69 10.91 2.85 -2.94
C GLU A 69 10.63 2.61 -4.43
N ILE A 70 11.39 3.25 -5.32
CA ILE A 70 11.31 2.98 -6.76
C ILE A 70 12.10 1.70 -7.06
N ILE A 71 11.53 0.82 -7.88
CA ILE A 71 12.21 -0.35 -8.43
C ILE A 71 12.84 0.03 -9.77
N ASP A 72 14.17 0.14 -9.80
CA ASP A 72 14.92 0.50 -11.01
C ASP A 72 15.18 -0.71 -11.96
N THR A 73 14.86 -1.93 -11.53
CA THR A 73 15.12 -3.17 -12.28
C THR A 73 13.89 -3.68 -13.03
N PRO A 74 14.06 -4.26 -14.24
CA PRO A 74 12.98 -4.56 -15.19
C PRO A 74 12.15 -5.82 -14.86
N VAL A 75 12.04 -6.22 -13.59
CA VAL A 75 11.29 -7.43 -13.19
C VAL A 75 9.79 -7.27 -13.48
N TYR A 76 9.31 -6.02 -13.52
CA TYR A 76 7.93 -5.70 -13.83
C TYR A 76 7.84 -4.84 -15.09
N PRO A 77 6.83 -5.06 -15.95
CA PRO A 77 6.61 -4.22 -17.11
C PRO A 77 6.27 -2.79 -16.65
N ALA A 78 7.12 -1.83 -17.03
CA ALA A 78 6.94 -0.41 -16.74
C ALA A 78 5.83 0.25 -17.58
N GLU A 79 5.25 -0.49 -18.52
CA GLU A 79 4.13 -0.09 -19.36
C GLU A 79 2.84 -0.77 -18.91
N GLY A 80 1.71 -0.08 -19.10
CA GLY A 80 0.37 -0.54 -18.69
C GLY A 80 -0.29 0.41 -17.68
N PRO A 81 -1.54 0.18 -17.26
CA PRO A 81 -2.28 1.07 -16.35
C PRO A 81 -1.65 1.14 -14.94
N THR A 82 -2.13 2.05 -14.10
CA THR A 82 -1.89 1.98 -12.65
C THR A 82 -2.51 0.69 -12.12
N GLU A 83 -1.73 -0.16 -11.45
CA GLU A 83 -2.24 -1.41 -10.85
C GLU A 83 -1.28 -1.97 -9.79
N VAL A 84 -1.84 -2.76 -8.87
CA VAL A 84 -1.08 -3.65 -7.99
C VAL A 84 -0.55 -4.83 -8.80
N LEU A 85 0.77 -4.97 -8.82
CA LEU A 85 1.48 -6.06 -9.49
C LEU A 85 1.76 -7.23 -8.53
N GLU A 86 1.97 -6.92 -7.25
CA GLU A 86 2.09 -7.91 -6.18
C GLU A 86 1.44 -7.42 -4.88
N PRO A 87 0.84 -8.31 -4.08
CA PRO A 87 0.61 -9.73 -4.36
C PRO A 87 -0.40 -9.95 -5.51
N SER A 88 -0.17 -10.97 -6.35
CA SER A 88 -1.16 -11.46 -7.31
C SER A 88 -2.12 -12.41 -6.60
N PHE A 89 -3.42 -12.15 -6.68
CA PHE A 89 -4.45 -13.07 -6.23
C PHE A 89 -4.93 -13.85 -7.46
N ASP A 90 -4.42 -15.07 -7.65
CA ASP A 90 -5.00 -16.07 -8.57
C ASP A 90 -6.38 -16.54 -8.09
#